data_AF-A0A8S4QZD5-F1
#
_entry.id   AF-A0A8S4QZD5-F1
#
_cell.length_a   1.000
_cell.length_b   1.000
_cell.length_c   1.000
_cell.angle_alpha   90.00
_cell.angle_beta   90.00
_cell.angle_gamma   90.00
#
_symmetry.space_group_name_H-M   'P 1'
#
loop_
_entity.id
_entity.type
_entity.pdbx_description
1 polymer ?
#
loop_
_entity_poly.entity_id
_entity_poly.type
_entity_poly.pdbx_seq_one_letter_code
_entity_poly.pdbx_strand_id
1 'polypeptide(L)'
;DESSVAALMEACITDDDKLYLCVSSPTIRDKPVQIRPWRLADADFVLDASMPLDPRKTVFVGGVPRPLKAVELAMIMDRLYGGVCYAGIDTDPELKYPKDCFNRYREDLFWCGFVDRQVECRRTSRPLDGYLDR
;
A
#
# COMPACT_ATOMS: atom_id res chain seq x y z
N ASP A 1 -12.40 4.58 -18.05
CA ASP A 1 -12.97 3.22 -17.95
C ASP A 1 -11.93 2.21 -17.50
N GLU A 2 -12.31 1.33 -16.57
CA GLU A 2 -11.46 0.24 -16.07
C GLU A 2 -11.22 -0.87 -17.13
N SER A 3 -11.96 -0.84 -18.24
CA SER A 3 -11.85 -1.80 -19.35
C SER A 3 -10.44 -1.87 -19.93
N SER A 4 -9.73 -0.75 -19.99
CA SER A 4 -8.34 -0.72 -20.48
C SER A 4 -7.38 -1.47 -19.56
N VAL A 5 -7.62 -1.45 -18.24
CA VAL A 5 -6.83 -2.20 -17.27
C VAL A 5 -7.16 -3.68 -17.34
N ALA A 6 -8.45 -4.02 -17.48
CA ALA A 6 -8.88 -5.41 -17.66
C ALA A 6 -8.27 -6.04 -18.92
N ALA A 7 -8.32 -5.33 -20.05
CA ALA A 7 -7.71 -5.78 -21.31
C ALA A 7 -6.18 -5.91 -21.19
N LEU A 8 -5.51 -5.00 -20.47
CA LEU A 8 -4.08 -5.10 -20.19
C LEU A 8 -3.76 -6.33 -19.34
N MET A 9 -4.53 -6.58 -18.29
CA MET A 9 -4.35 -7.74 -17.42
C MET A 9 -4.56 -9.06 -18.16
N GLU A 10 -5.52 -9.12 -19.08
CA GLU A 10 -5.76 -10.29 -19.94
C GLU A 10 -4.61 -10.54 -20.92
N ALA A 11 -3.97 -9.48 -21.42
CA ALA A 11 -2.82 -9.57 -22.31
C ALA A 11 -1.49 -9.90 -21.58
N CYS A 12 -1.47 -9.86 -20.24
CA CYS A 12 -0.27 -10.13 -19.45
C CYS A 12 -0.01 -11.64 -19.29
N ILE A 13 1.26 -11.99 -19.22
CA ILE A 13 1.74 -13.32 -18.84
C ILE A 13 1.70 -13.40 -17.31
N THR A 14 1.07 -14.43 -16.76
CA THR A 14 1.04 -14.68 -15.31
C THR A 14 2.14 -15.67 -14.93
N ASP A 15 3.00 -15.29 -13.99
CA ASP A 15 4.11 -16.09 -13.47
C ASP A 15 4.25 -15.83 -11.96
N ASP A 16 4.20 -16.86 -11.11
CA ASP A 16 4.24 -16.75 -9.64
C ASP A 16 3.34 -15.63 -9.05
N ASP A 17 2.06 -15.59 -9.45
CA ASP A 17 1.07 -14.55 -9.09
C ASP A 17 1.46 -13.10 -9.48
N LYS A 18 2.48 -12.94 -10.34
CA LYS A 18 2.90 -11.65 -10.90
C LYS A 18 2.50 -11.57 -12.37
N LEU A 19 2.15 -10.37 -12.80
CA LEU A 19 1.79 -10.08 -14.18
C LEU A 19 3.00 -9.49 -14.90
N TYR A 20 3.28 -9.97 -16.09
CA TYR A 20 4.36 -9.48 -16.94
C TYR A 20 3.83 -9.13 -18.33
N LEU A 21 4.31 -8.02 -18.87
CA LEU A 21 4.08 -7.63 -20.26
C LEU A 21 5.44 -7.50 -20.96
N CYS A 22 5.60 -8.19 -22.09
CA CYS A 22 6.80 -8.06 -22.90
C CYS A 22 6.75 -6.76 -23.70
N VAL A 23 7.74 -5.90 -23.49
CA VAL A 23 7.87 -4.63 -24.22
C VAL A 23 9.15 -4.67 -25.04
N SER A 24 9.04 -4.34 -26.32
CA SER A 24 10.18 -4.22 -27.23
C SER A 24 10.49 -2.74 -27.50
N SER A 25 11.76 -2.40 -27.46
CA SER A 25 12.33 -1.11 -27.88
C SER A 25 13.31 -1.32 -29.04
N PRO A 26 13.77 -0.24 -29.71
CA PRO A 26 14.73 -0.36 -30.81
C PRO A 26 16.04 -1.07 -30.43
N THR A 27 16.40 -1.06 -29.13
CA THR A 27 17.64 -1.65 -28.61
C THR A 27 17.46 -2.92 -27.79
N ILE A 28 16.22 -3.20 -27.32
CA ILE A 28 15.93 -4.35 -26.46
C ILE A 28 14.67 -5.03 -26.97
N ARG A 29 14.76 -6.31 -27.32
CA ARG A 29 13.59 -7.09 -27.73
C ARG A 29 13.02 -7.85 -26.53
N ASP A 30 11.70 -7.89 -26.47
CA ASP A 30 10.90 -8.74 -25.58
C ASP A 30 11.35 -8.69 -24.12
N LYS A 31 11.62 -7.48 -23.61
CA LYS A 31 11.94 -7.30 -22.20
C LYS A 31 10.67 -7.55 -21.37
N PRO A 32 10.63 -8.55 -20.48
CA PRO A 32 9.50 -8.72 -19.59
C PRO A 32 9.50 -7.59 -18.56
N VAL A 33 8.42 -6.82 -18.53
CA VAL A 33 8.18 -5.76 -17.55
C VAL A 33 7.09 -6.21 -16.60
N GLN A 34 7.35 -6.14 -15.31
CA GLN A 34 6.35 -6.48 -14.31
C GLN A 34 5.26 -5.39 -14.26
N ILE A 35 4.01 -5.81 -14.36
CA ILE A 35 2.83 -4.97 -14.19
C ILE A 35 2.23 -5.25 -12.80
N ARG A 36 2.02 -4.19 -12.01
CA ARG A 36 1.42 -4.28 -10.67
C ARG A 36 0.22 -3.33 -10.61
N PRO A 37 -1.01 -3.81 -10.91
CA PRO A 37 -2.18 -2.97 -10.87
C PRO A 37 -2.50 -2.54 -9.42
N TRP A 38 -2.86 -1.27 -9.24
CA TRP A 38 -3.36 -0.77 -7.96
C TRP A 38 -4.85 -1.08 -7.83
N ARG A 39 -5.22 -1.83 -6.80
CA ARG A 39 -6.62 -2.13 -6.50
C ARG A 39 -7.14 -1.11 -5.50
N LEU A 40 -8.22 -0.41 -5.86
CA LEU A 40 -8.86 0.55 -4.96
C LEU A 40 -9.31 -0.08 -3.64
N ALA A 41 -9.74 -1.34 -3.67
CA ALA A 41 -10.15 -2.09 -2.48
C ALA A 41 -8.99 -2.38 -1.50
N ASP A 42 -7.73 -2.30 -1.93
CA ASP A 42 -6.56 -2.49 -1.06
C ASP A 42 -6.10 -1.15 -0.42
N ALA A 43 -6.72 -0.02 -0.80
CA ALA A 43 -6.33 1.33 -0.37
C ALA A 43 -6.76 1.65 1.07
N ASP A 44 -7.87 1.10 1.54
CA ASP A 44 -8.40 1.35 2.88
C ASP A 44 -8.99 0.09 3.50
N PHE A 45 -8.97 0.04 4.84
CA PHE A 45 -9.48 -1.08 5.59
C PHE A 45 -10.00 -0.63 6.96
N VAL A 46 -11.26 -0.94 7.24
CA VAL A 46 -11.91 -0.71 8.54
C VAL A 46 -11.85 -2.01 9.34
N LEU A 47 -11.11 -2.01 10.44
CA LEU A 47 -11.05 -3.15 11.37
C LEU A 47 -12.21 -3.11 12.38
N ASP A 48 -12.59 -1.91 12.84
CA ASP A 48 -13.72 -1.73 13.76
C ASP A 48 -14.48 -0.42 13.42
N ALA A 49 -15.73 -0.59 12.98
CA ALA A 49 -16.62 0.50 12.59
C ALA A 49 -17.46 1.05 13.76
N SER A 50 -17.32 0.51 14.97
CA SER A 50 -18.11 0.93 16.13
C SER A 50 -17.74 2.31 16.67
N MET A 51 -16.60 2.89 16.24
CA MET A 51 -16.12 4.19 16.69
C MET A 51 -15.93 5.19 15.54
N PRO A 52 -16.24 6.48 15.76
CA PRO A 52 -15.98 7.52 14.79
C PRO A 52 -14.47 7.76 14.65
N LEU A 53 -14.02 7.93 13.40
CA LEU A 53 -12.62 8.26 13.09
C LEU A 53 -12.33 9.71 13.47
N ASP A 54 -11.36 9.91 14.35
CA ASP A 54 -10.88 11.25 14.74
C ASP A 54 -9.53 11.52 14.05
N PRO A 55 -9.44 12.52 13.15
CA PRO A 55 -8.19 12.89 12.48
C PRO A 55 -7.04 13.22 13.43
N ARG A 56 -7.34 13.62 14.67
CA ARG A 56 -6.33 13.92 15.70
C ARG A 56 -5.67 12.67 16.27
N LYS A 57 -6.25 11.49 16.02
CA LYS A 57 -5.74 10.18 16.43
C LYS A 57 -5.14 9.39 15.26
N THR A 58 -4.98 10.04 14.11
CA THR A 58 -4.33 9.44 12.94
C THR A 58 -2.82 9.56 13.06
N VAL A 59 -2.13 8.44 12.89
CA VAL A 59 -0.66 8.38 12.79
C VAL A 59 -0.27 8.08 11.34
N PHE A 60 0.75 8.78 10.84
CA PHE A 60 1.34 8.51 9.53
C PHE A 60 2.64 7.73 9.70
N VAL A 61 2.79 6.69 8.87
CA VAL A 61 3.93 5.76 8.87
C VAL A 61 4.51 5.75 7.48
N GLY A 62 5.75 6.23 7.35
CA GLY A 62 6.52 6.12 6.12
C GLY A 62 7.42 4.89 6.16
N GLY A 63 8.03 4.57 5.02
CA GLY A 63 9.01 3.49 5.00
C GLY A 63 8.41 2.09 4.87
N VAL A 64 7.14 2.00 4.44
CA VAL A 64 6.40 0.74 4.35
C VAL A 64 6.58 0.11 2.97
N PRO A 65 6.94 -1.18 2.84
CA PRO A 65 7.30 -1.82 1.58
C PRO A 65 6.10 -1.98 0.66
N ARG A 66 6.35 -1.87 -0.66
CA ARG A 66 5.36 -2.18 -1.70
C ARG A 66 5.41 -3.69 -1.99
N PRO A 67 4.34 -4.49 -1.77
CA PRO A 67 2.92 -4.15 -1.93
C PRO A 67 2.10 -4.29 -0.63
N LEU A 68 2.43 -3.54 0.43
CA LEU A 68 1.59 -3.62 1.64
C LEU A 68 0.17 -3.12 1.36
N LYS A 69 -0.82 -3.91 1.75
CA LYS A 69 -2.24 -3.55 1.70
C LYS A 69 -2.69 -2.87 3.00
N ALA A 70 -3.74 -2.05 2.95
CA ALA A 70 -4.30 -1.42 4.14
C ALA A 70 -4.71 -2.45 5.22
N VAL A 71 -5.23 -3.61 4.81
CA VAL A 71 -5.58 -4.71 5.73
C VAL A 71 -4.36 -5.27 6.46
N GLU A 72 -3.24 -5.45 5.77
CA GLU A 72 -2.02 -5.99 6.37
C GLU A 72 -1.46 -4.99 7.37
N LEU A 73 -1.47 -3.70 7.04
CA LEU A 73 -1.10 -2.65 7.97
C LEU A 73 -1.97 -2.64 9.22
N ALA A 74 -3.29 -2.69 9.05
CA ALA A 74 -4.24 -2.74 10.16
C ALA A 74 -3.92 -3.92 11.09
N MET A 75 -3.72 -5.11 10.54
CA MET A 75 -3.41 -6.31 11.32
C MET A 75 -2.06 -6.23 12.03
N ILE A 76 -1.02 -5.71 11.38
CA ILE A 76 0.31 -5.53 11.99
C ILE A 76 0.21 -4.54 13.15
N MET A 77 -0.43 -3.39 12.92
CA MET A 77 -0.59 -2.35 13.94
C MET A 77 -1.45 -2.82 15.12
N ASP A 78 -2.49 -3.60 14.85
CA ASP A 78 -3.38 -4.11 15.91
C ASP A 78 -2.66 -5.13 16.78
N ARG A 79 -1.77 -5.93 16.19
CA ARG A 79 -0.94 -6.87 16.95
C ARG A 79 0.15 -6.19 17.76
N LEU A 80 0.72 -5.07 17.27
CA LEU A 80 1.84 -4.38 17.93
C LEU A 80 1.39 -3.43 19.03
N TYR A 81 0.33 -2.67 18.76
CA TYR A 81 -0.12 -1.58 19.63
C TYR A 81 -1.53 -1.83 20.19
N GLY A 82 -2.35 -2.60 19.47
CA GLY A 82 -3.75 -2.81 19.81
C GLY A 82 -4.60 -1.57 19.55
N GLY A 83 -5.91 -1.76 19.44
CA GLY A 83 -6.83 -0.63 19.33
C GLY A 83 -6.93 -0.07 17.91
N VAL A 84 -6.71 -0.91 16.90
CA VAL A 84 -6.88 -0.49 15.51
C VAL A 84 -8.35 -0.35 15.12
N CYS A 85 -8.73 0.82 14.59
CA CYS A 85 -10.05 1.03 13.99
C CYS A 85 -10.01 1.08 12.46
N TYR A 86 -9.03 1.80 11.89
CA TYR A 86 -8.95 2.03 10.46
C TYR A 86 -7.52 2.22 9.99
N ALA A 87 -7.13 1.55 8.92
CA ALA A 87 -5.89 1.79 8.19
C ALA A 87 -6.20 2.24 6.76
N GLY A 88 -5.38 3.15 6.24
CA GLY A 88 -5.51 3.64 4.87
C GLY A 88 -4.17 4.02 4.28
N ILE A 89 -4.06 3.84 2.99
CA ILE A 89 -2.90 4.21 2.18
C ILE A 89 -3.14 5.65 1.70
N ASP A 90 -2.14 6.52 1.88
CA ASP A 90 -2.29 7.92 1.45
C ASP A 90 -2.39 7.95 -0.08
N THR A 91 -3.59 8.23 -0.57
CA THR A 91 -3.90 8.28 -2.00
C THR A 91 -4.36 9.68 -2.38
N ASP A 92 -4.11 10.06 -3.63
CA ASP A 92 -4.59 11.34 -4.13
C ASP A 92 -6.13 11.38 -4.17
N PRO A 93 -6.78 12.44 -3.66
CA PRO A 93 -8.24 12.53 -3.65
C PRO A 93 -8.89 12.48 -5.03
N GLU A 94 -8.23 13.03 -6.06
CA GLU A 94 -8.74 13.10 -7.42
C GLU A 94 -8.33 11.88 -8.25
N LEU A 95 -7.07 11.43 -8.10
CA LEU A 95 -6.52 10.33 -8.90
C LEU A 95 -6.66 8.94 -8.24
N LYS A 96 -7.03 8.89 -6.96
CA LYS A 96 -7.12 7.65 -6.13
C LYS A 96 -5.90 6.75 -6.25
N TYR A 97 -4.75 7.37 -6.48
CA TYR A 97 -3.48 6.72 -6.69
C TYR A 97 -2.55 7.03 -5.51
N PRO A 98 -1.76 6.06 -5.01
CA PRO A 98 -0.89 6.28 -3.86
C PRO A 98 0.06 7.46 -4.07
N LYS A 99 0.04 8.41 -3.13
CA LYS A 99 0.98 9.53 -3.09
C LYS A 99 2.38 8.98 -2.77
N ASP A 100 3.41 9.61 -3.34
CA ASP A 100 4.83 9.25 -3.22
C ASP A 100 5.38 8.05 -4.02
N CYS A 101 4.79 7.68 -5.15
CA CYS A 101 5.50 6.86 -6.16
C CYS A 101 6.73 7.56 -6.82
N PHE A 102 7.10 8.78 -6.39
CA PHE A 102 8.09 9.64 -7.07
C PHE A 102 9.32 10.02 -6.23
N ASN A 103 9.35 9.77 -4.90
CA ASN A 103 10.44 10.27 -4.07
C ASN A 103 11.65 9.30 -4.02
N ARG A 104 12.83 9.84 -4.35
CA ARG A 104 13.99 9.12 -4.91
C ARG A 104 14.91 8.43 -3.89
N TYR A 105 14.45 8.15 -2.67
CA TYR A 105 15.34 7.70 -1.57
C TYR A 105 15.22 6.24 -1.13
N ARG A 106 14.17 5.52 -1.54
CA ARG A 106 14.12 4.04 -1.62
C ARG A 106 12.88 3.68 -2.44
N GLU A 107 13.08 2.95 -3.54
CA GLU A 107 12.06 2.72 -4.57
C GLU A 107 10.85 1.88 -4.11
N ASP A 108 10.77 1.47 -2.84
CA ASP A 108 9.73 0.54 -2.36
C ASP A 108 8.90 1.06 -1.20
N LEU A 109 9.00 2.33 -0.83
CA LEU A 109 8.40 2.81 0.42
C LEU A 109 7.27 3.83 0.18
N PHE A 110 6.14 3.67 0.89
CA PHE A 110 5.03 4.63 0.86
C PHE A 110 4.54 5.02 2.27
N TRP A 111 3.70 6.07 2.34
CA TRP A 111 3.08 6.53 3.58
C TRP A 111 1.70 5.91 3.80
N CYS A 112 1.49 5.39 5.00
CA CYS A 112 0.19 4.91 5.44
C CYS A 112 -0.31 5.67 6.66
N GLY A 113 -1.61 5.95 6.70
CA GLY A 113 -2.30 6.46 7.88
C GLY A 113 -3.02 5.33 8.62
N PHE A 114 -3.04 5.37 9.94
CA PHE A 114 -3.87 4.48 10.77
C PHE A 114 -4.45 5.26 11.97
N VAL A 115 -5.68 4.93 12.41
CA VAL A 115 -6.43 5.62 13.48
C VAL A 115 -6.57 4.78 14.74
N ASP A 116 -5.84 5.15 15.80
CA ASP A 116 -5.71 4.45 17.10
C ASP A 116 -6.84 4.79 18.11
N ARG A 117 -7.35 3.76 18.81
CA ARG A 117 -8.26 3.88 19.98
C ARG A 117 -7.59 4.49 21.20
N GLN A 118 -6.30 4.29 21.39
CA GLN A 118 -5.61 4.63 22.63
C GLN A 118 -4.30 5.36 22.33
N VAL A 119 -4.16 6.60 22.83
CA VAL A 119 -2.89 7.27 23.17
C VAL A 119 -2.23 8.14 22.08
N GLU A 120 -2.29 9.46 22.31
CA GLU A 120 -1.13 10.33 22.52
C GLU A 120 0.22 9.74 22.08
N CYS A 121 0.46 9.70 20.76
CA CYS A 121 1.74 9.51 20.07
C CYS A 121 2.90 9.07 21.00
N ARG A 122 2.87 7.83 21.50
CA ARG A 122 4.05 7.26 22.17
C ARG A 122 5.07 7.05 21.06
N ARG A 123 5.98 8.02 20.87
CA ARG A 123 7.18 7.90 20.04
C ARG A 123 7.89 6.61 20.42
N THR A 124 7.61 5.53 19.70
CA THR A 124 8.28 4.26 19.87
C THR A 124 9.42 4.22 18.86
N SER A 125 10.64 4.23 19.37
CA SER A 125 11.89 4.09 18.63
C SER A 125 12.11 2.68 18.10
N ARG A 126 11.06 1.89 17.86
CA ARG A 126 11.16 0.52 17.37
C ARG A 126 11.00 0.53 15.84
N PRO A 127 12.07 0.27 15.07
CA PRO A 127 11.95 0.17 13.62
C PRO A 127 11.06 -1.01 13.23
N LEU A 128 10.20 -0.81 12.22
CA LEU A 128 9.36 -1.83 11.61
C LEU A 128 10.19 -2.85 10.78
N ASP A 129 11.50 -2.68 10.69
CA ASP A 129 12.43 -3.47 9.86
C ASP A 129 12.34 -4.99 10.08
N GLY A 130 11.87 -5.46 11.24
CA GLY A 130 11.81 -6.89 11.56
C GLY A 130 10.56 -7.64 11.09
N TYR A 131 9.53 -6.97 10.54
CA TYR A 131 8.24 -7.59 10.23
C TYR A 131 7.93 -7.72 8.74
N LEU A 132 8.79 -7.17 7.89
CA LEU A 132 8.58 -7.02 6.46
C LEU A 132 9.43 -7.97 5.60
N ASP A 133 10.14 -8.90 6.26
CA ASP A 133 11.09 -9.83 5.64
C ASP A 133 10.54 -11.28 5.63
N ARG A 134 9.24 -11.45 5.38
CA ARG A 134 8.60 -12.76 5.17
C ARG A 134 7.68 -12.77 3.97
#